data_AF-A0A957Q5A2-F1
#
_entry.id   AF-A0A957Q5A2-F1
#
_cell.length_a   1.000
_cell.length_b   1.000
_cell.length_c   1.000
_cell.angle_alpha   90.00
_cell.angle_beta   90.00
_cell.angle_gamma   90.00
#
_symmetry.space_group_name_H-M   'P 1'
#
loop_
_entity.id
_entity.type
_entity.pdbx_description
1 polymer ?
#
loop_
_entity_poly.entity_id
_entity_poly.type
_entity_poly.pdbx_seq_one_letter_code
_entity_poly.pdbx_strand_id
1 'polypeptide(L)'
;PHVSADSLGDEPVWLPRWYGWLTDTLLKSLIFILAILVTAFGFGLQQSVDWSAIVALVTLSAVAQVLRLRFFASGDLSLAVALLFAAALLTGVPGLAVVSLVIVLTSFLGEHCLTLEELWRRKLILGHDWAIGLLAGFCPAILMPLFSVELTLSFLPLLLAPFFLMMLAYSYTGVALIALNVSVATKTSFSQVWHDEFYDAPVQYMLMSLIGLCLAVVYTMFGLTGFFLAVLPIFVLRLGQEPAIVKMMQVERLSAFLGQQLRSTMPIPVVHEQLHETVHGTSIPALLEVDKARIERYLTFRDQVRTG
;
A
#
# COMPACT_ATOMS: atom_id res chain seq x y z
N PRO A 1 17.00 7.72 0.45
CA PRO A 1 17.96 8.09 -0.61
C PRO A 1 17.79 9.57 -0.99
N HIS A 2 18.67 10.44 -0.48
CA HIS A 2 18.71 11.85 -0.87
C HIS A 2 19.47 11.96 -2.20
N VAL A 3 18.75 12.12 -3.29
CA VAL A 3 19.32 12.54 -4.58
C VAL A 3 19.69 14.01 -4.43
N SER A 4 20.98 14.32 -4.49
CA SER A 4 21.50 15.69 -4.48
C SER A 4 21.02 16.43 -5.73
N ALA A 5 20.35 17.57 -5.54
CA ALA A 5 19.71 18.35 -6.60
C ALA A 5 20.66 18.93 -7.67
N ASP A 6 21.99 18.85 -7.46
CA ASP A 6 22.99 19.49 -8.33
C ASP A 6 23.43 18.65 -9.53
N SER A 7 22.93 17.42 -9.72
CA SER A 7 23.29 16.57 -10.89
C SER A 7 22.22 16.49 -11.98
N LEU A 8 21.19 17.34 -11.93
CA LEU A 8 20.21 17.48 -13.00
C LEU A 8 20.83 18.34 -14.12
N GLY A 9 21.58 17.69 -15.00
CA GLY A 9 22.05 18.30 -16.24
C GLY A 9 20.87 18.92 -16.98
N ASP A 10 21.10 20.11 -17.54
CA ASP A 10 20.15 20.96 -18.26
C ASP A 10 19.10 20.13 -19.02
N GLU A 11 17.92 19.95 -18.44
CA GLU A 11 16.82 19.28 -19.13
C GLU A 11 16.47 20.07 -20.40
N PRO A 12 16.23 19.40 -21.54
CA PRO A 12 15.82 20.08 -22.76
C PRO A 12 14.49 20.83 -22.54
N VAL A 13 14.59 22.16 -22.40
CA VAL A 13 13.54 23.13 -22.02
C VAL A 13 12.32 23.21 -22.96
N TRP A 14 12.19 22.35 -23.97
CA TRP A 14 11.35 22.66 -25.13
C TRP A 14 9.97 22.02 -25.17
N LEU A 15 9.60 21.12 -24.25
CA LEU A 15 8.24 20.57 -24.25
C LEU A 15 7.28 21.49 -23.45
N PRO A 16 6.23 22.03 -24.09
CA PRO A 16 5.26 22.87 -23.42
C PRO A 16 4.60 22.15 -22.23
N ARG A 17 4.32 22.87 -21.13
CA ARG A 17 3.64 22.33 -19.94
C ARG A 17 2.33 21.60 -20.26
N TRP A 18 1.60 22.03 -21.29
CA TRP A 18 0.34 21.41 -21.70
C TRP A 18 0.51 19.97 -22.23
N TYR A 19 1.68 19.62 -22.77
CA TYR A 19 1.93 18.28 -23.33
C TYR A 19 1.90 17.20 -22.25
N GLY A 20 2.58 17.42 -21.12
CA GLY A 20 2.59 16.45 -20.00
C GLY A 20 1.21 16.26 -19.36
N TRP A 21 0.45 17.35 -19.25
CA TRP A 21 -0.93 17.29 -18.75
C TRP A 21 -1.85 16.49 -19.69
N LEU A 22 -1.69 16.65 -21.00
CA LEU A 22 -2.47 15.92 -21.99
C LEU A 22 -2.17 14.42 -21.94
N THR A 23 -0.89 14.02 -21.90
CA THR A 23 -0.50 12.60 -21.87
C THR A 23 -0.97 11.90 -20.59
N ASP A 24 -0.87 12.57 -19.45
CA ASP A 24 -1.36 12.05 -18.16
C ASP A 24 -2.89 11.86 -18.18
N THR A 25 -3.62 12.86 -18.68
CA THR A 25 -5.09 12.81 -18.76
C THR A 25 -5.57 11.73 -19.73
N LEU A 26 -4.90 11.56 -20.88
CA LEU A 26 -5.23 10.52 -21.86
C LEU A 26 -4.99 9.12 -21.31
N LEU A 27 -3.86 8.89 -20.64
CA LEU A 27 -3.56 7.60 -20.01
C LEU A 27 -4.61 7.24 -18.97
N LYS A 28 -4.94 8.16 -18.05
CA LYS A 28 -5.94 7.93 -17.01
C LYS A 28 -7.32 7.66 -17.59
N SER A 29 -7.70 8.39 -18.64
CA SER A 29 -8.96 8.19 -19.35
C SER A 29 -9.01 6.82 -20.02
N LEU A 30 -7.91 6.38 -20.65
CA LEU A 30 -7.82 5.06 -21.28
C LEU A 30 -7.97 3.93 -20.24
N ILE A 31 -7.26 4.03 -19.12
CA ILE A 31 -7.35 3.08 -18.00
C ILE A 31 -8.78 3.02 -17.45
N PHE A 32 -9.42 4.17 -17.28
CA PHE A 32 -10.80 4.26 -16.80
C PHE A 32 -11.82 3.65 -17.78
N ILE A 33 -11.69 3.94 -19.08
CA ILE A 33 -12.54 3.33 -20.12
C ILE A 33 -12.35 1.82 -20.13
N LEU A 34 -11.12 1.32 -20.05
CA LEU A 34 -10.83 -0.11 -19.99
C LEU A 34 -11.50 -0.76 -18.77
N ALA A 35 -11.43 -0.12 -17.60
CA ALA A 35 -12.09 -0.61 -16.39
C ALA A 35 -13.62 -0.66 -16.54
N ILE A 36 -14.25 0.32 -17.19
CA ILE A 36 -15.68 0.30 -17.49
C ILE A 36 -16.02 -0.87 -18.41
N LEU A 37 -15.24 -1.08 -19.48
CA LEU A 37 -15.45 -2.18 -20.42
C LEU A 37 -15.30 -3.55 -19.72
N VAL A 38 -14.27 -3.70 -18.90
CA VAL A 38 -14.07 -4.90 -18.06
C VAL A 38 -15.24 -5.13 -17.12
N THR A 39 -15.73 -4.07 -16.47
CA THR A 39 -16.88 -4.16 -15.57
C THR A 39 -18.12 -4.63 -16.34
N ALA A 40 -18.47 -3.95 -17.43
CA ALA A 40 -19.62 -4.30 -18.26
C ALA A 40 -19.54 -5.74 -18.78
N PHE A 41 -18.34 -6.17 -19.22
CA PHE A 41 -18.09 -7.53 -19.66
C PHE A 41 -18.27 -8.55 -18.53
N GLY A 42 -17.70 -8.28 -17.35
CA GLY A 42 -17.80 -9.16 -16.19
C GLY A 42 -19.23 -9.33 -15.67
N PHE A 43 -20.03 -8.26 -15.66
CA PHE A 43 -21.45 -8.32 -15.34
C PHE A 43 -22.25 -9.17 -16.35
N GLY A 44 -21.84 -9.17 -17.62
CA GLY A 44 -22.49 -9.99 -18.66
C GLY A 44 -22.19 -11.48 -18.55
N LEU A 45 -21.02 -11.87 -18.01
CA LEU A 45 -20.61 -13.27 -17.89
C LEU A 45 -21.14 -13.97 -16.63
N GLN A 46 -21.46 -13.23 -15.58
CA GLN A 46 -21.68 -13.82 -14.26
C GLN A 46 -23.17 -14.07 -13.97
N GLN A 47 -23.55 -15.34 -13.83
CA GLN A 47 -24.94 -15.77 -13.69
C GLN A 47 -25.46 -15.71 -12.24
N SER A 48 -24.58 -15.84 -11.24
CA SER A 48 -24.95 -15.76 -9.83
C SER A 48 -23.98 -14.87 -9.07
N VAL A 49 -24.54 -13.94 -8.30
CA VAL A 49 -23.78 -13.02 -7.45
C VAL A 49 -24.18 -13.29 -6.00
N ASP A 50 -23.21 -13.66 -5.17
CA ASP A 50 -23.41 -13.75 -3.73
C ASP A 50 -23.38 -12.34 -3.12
N TRP A 51 -24.57 -11.75 -2.99
CA TRP A 51 -24.75 -10.42 -2.39
C TRP A 51 -24.30 -10.36 -0.93
N SER A 52 -24.33 -11.47 -0.20
CA SER A 52 -23.92 -11.50 1.20
C SER A 52 -22.41 -11.35 1.33
N ALA A 53 -21.64 -11.99 0.45
CA ALA A 53 -20.18 -11.79 0.34
C ALA A 53 -19.84 -10.34 0.01
N ILE A 54 -20.55 -9.73 -0.97
CA ILE A 54 -20.33 -8.34 -1.36
C ILE A 54 -20.56 -7.40 -0.18
N VAL A 55 -21.69 -7.52 0.53
CA VAL A 55 -22.00 -6.65 1.68
C VAL A 55 -20.96 -6.81 2.78
N ALA A 56 -20.53 -8.04 3.07
CA ALA A 56 -19.48 -8.31 4.07
C ALA A 56 -18.15 -7.64 3.67
N LEU A 57 -17.71 -7.84 2.43
CA LEU A 57 -16.46 -7.26 1.90
C LEU A 57 -16.51 -5.73 1.81
N VAL A 58 -17.64 -5.16 1.41
CA VAL A 58 -17.88 -3.70 1.38
C VAL A 58 -17.77 -3.12 2.78
N THR A 59 -18.47 -3.73 3.75
CA THR A 59 -18.45 -3.27 5.15
C THR A 59 -17.03 -3.35 5.72
N LEU A 60 -16.36 -4.49 5.51
CA LEU A 60 -15.01 -4.71 5.99
C LEU A 60 -14.00 -3.75 5.35
N SER A 61 -14.14 -3.50 4.05
CA SER A 61 -13.27 -2.57 3.32
C SER A 61 -13.44 -1.14 3.78
N ALA A 62 -14.68 -0.70 4.02
CA ALA A 62 -14.95 0.61 4.59
C ALA A 62 -14.33 0.76 5.98
N VAL A 63 -14.51 -0.22 6.87
CA VAL A 63 -13.92 -0.20 8.21
C VAL A 63 -12.39 -0.23 8.15
N ALA A 64 -11.81 -1.10 7.31
CA ALA A 64 -10.37 -1.22 7.14
C ALA A 64 -9.74 0.09 6.64
N GLN A 65 -10.42 0.79 5.73
CA GLN A 65 -9.96 2.05 5.19
C GLN A 65 -10.08 3.20 6.19
N VAL A 66 -11.20 3.26 6.95
CA VAL A 66 -11.39 4.25 8.02
C VAL A 66 -10.33 4.11 9.11
N LEU A 67 -9.98 2.87 9.49
CA LEU A 67 -8.94 2.59 10.48
C LEU A 67 -7.51 2.70 9.93
N ARG A 68 -7.36 3.01 8.63
CA ARG A 68 -6.07 3.13 7.94
C ARG A 68 -5.13 1.98 8.29
N LEU A 69 -5.62 0.75 8.15
CA LEU A 69 -4.85 -0.46 8.47
C LEU A 69 -3.64 -0.57 7.55
N ARG A 70 -2.46 -0.15 8.04
CA ARG A 70 -1.16 -0.28 7.38
C ARG A 70 -0.39 -1.43 8.02
N PHE A 71 0.05 -2.38 7.20
CA PHE A 71 0.80 -3.56 7.69
C PHE A 71 2.29 -3.29 7.93
N PHE A 72 2.87 -2.29 7.26
CA PHE A 72 4.29 -2.00 7.33
C PHE A 72 4.54 -0.59 7.86
N ALA A 73 5.47 -0.46 8.81
CA ALA A 73 5.83 0.84 9.39
C ALA A 73 6.38 1.82 8.35
N SER A 74 7.00 1.30 7.29
CA SER A 74 7.61 2.07 6.19
C SER A 74 6.78 2.08 4.89
N GLY A 75 5.58 1.49 4.87
CA GLY A 75 4.81 1.33 3.64
C GLY A 75 3.32 1.64 3.80
N ASP A 76 2.74 2.29 2.79
CA ASP A 76 1.31 2.62 2.69
C ASP A 76 0.43 1.41 2.30
N LEU A 77 0.90 0.18 2.55
CA LEU A 77 0.19 -1.02 2.10
C LEU A 77 -1.06 -1.27 2.94
N SER A 78 -2.23 -1.07 2.32
CA SER A 78 -3.55 -1.18 2.96
C SER A 78 -4.09 -2.61 2.92
N LEU A 79 -4.80 -3.04 3.98
CA LEU A 79 -5.61 -4.27 3.99
C LEU A 79 -6.62 -4.32 2.82
N ALA A 80 -6.98 -3.16 2.26
CA ALA A 80 -7.82 -3.04 1.07
C ALA A 80 -7.37 -3.92 -0.10
N VAL A 81 -6.06 -4.12 -0.29
CA VAL A 81 -5.50 -4.97 -1.35
C VAL A 81 -5.92 -6.44 -1.16
N ALA A 82 -5.83 -6.96 0.07
CA ALA A 82 -6.26 -8.31 0.39
C ALA A 82 -7.78 -8.47 0.21
N LEU A 83 -8.56 -7.45 0.57
CA LEU A 83 -10.02 -7.46 0.41
C LEU A 83 -10.46 -7.38 -1.05
N LEU A 84 -9.76 -6.62 -1.89
CA LEU A 84 -9.97 -6.60 -3.34
C LEU A 84 -9.71 -7.97 -3.96
N PHE A 85 -8.61 -8.61 -3.56
CA PHE A 85 -8.27 -9.95 -4.03
C PHE A 85 -9.32 -10.98 -3.60
N ALA A 86 -9.76 -10.93 -2.33
CA ALA A 86 -10.85 -11.78 -1.83
C ALA A 86 -12.17 -11.54 -2.59
N ALA A 87 -12.50 -10.27 -2.87
CA ALA A 87 -13.69 -9.91 -3.66
C ALA A 87 -13.63 -10.49 -5.07
N ALA A 88 -12.49 -10.37 -5.75
CA ALA A 88 -12.30 -10.95 -7.07
C ALA A 88 -12.51 -12.46 -7.08
N LEU A 89 -12.01 -13.18 -6.07
CA LEU A 89 -12.16 -14.64 -5.97
C LEU A 89 -13.59 -15.08 -5.62
N LEU A 90 -14.23 -14.42 -4.64
CA LEU A 90 -15.54 -14.83 -4.13
C LEU A 90 -16.69 -14.41 -5.01
N THR A 91 -16.59 -13.22 -5.59
CA THR A 91 -17.73 -12.52 -6.21
C THR A 91 -17.47 -12.16 -7.66
N GLY A 92 -16.30 -12.50 -8.21
CA GLY A 92 -15.91 -12.17 -9.57
C GLY A 92 -15.78 -10.66 -9.78
N VAL A 93 -16.01 -10.24 -11.02
CA VAL A 93 -15.87 -8.83 -11.44
C VAL A 93 -16.93 -7.92 -10.80
N PRO A 94 -18.22 -8.31 -10.66
CA PRO A 94 -19.24 -7.45 -10.06
C PRO A 94 -18.89 -7.00 -8.64
N GLY A 95 -18.55 -7.94 -7.75
CA GLY A 95 -18.23 -7.56 -6.38
C GLY A 95 -16.86 -6.90 -6.26
N LEU A 96 -15.88 -7.26 -7.09
CA LEU A 96 -14.62 -6.51 -7.21
C LEU A 96 -14.87 -5.02 -7.53
N ALA A 97 -15.74 -4.74 -8.51
CA ALA A 97 -16.04 -3.37 -8.93
C ALA A 97 -16.72 -2.55 -7.82
N VAL A 98 -17.64 -3.18 -7.07
CA VAL A 98 -18.33 -2.52 -5.95
C VAL A 98 -17.37 -2.30 -4.78
N VAL A 99 -16.58 -3.31 -4.41
CA VAL A 99 -15.64 -3.23 -3.29
C VAL A 99 -14.53 -2.20 -3.58
N SER A 100 -13.97 -2.17 -4.80
CA SER A 100 -12.98 -1.17 -5.18
C SER A 100 -13.56 0.25 -5.13
N LEU A 101 -14.81 0.44 -5.57
CA LEU A 101 -15.47 1.73 -5.50
C LEU A 101 -15.61 2.21 -4.06
N VAL A 102 -16.01 1.32 -3.15
CA VAL A 102 -16.15 1.64 -1.72
C VAL A 102 -14.81 1.98 -1.09
N ILE A 103 -13.74 1.23 -1.39
CA ILE A 103 -12.39 1.52 -0.88
C ILE A 103 -11.96 2.93 -1.28
N VAL A 104 -12.18 3.28 -2.54
CA VAL A 104 -11.78 4.57 -3.08
C VAL A 104 -12.64 5.71 -2.51
N LEU A 105 -13.95 5.52 -2.40
CA LEU A 105 -14.86 6.49 -1.76
C LEU A 105 -14.54 6.73 -0.28
N THR A 106 -14.24 5.66 0.46
CA THR A 106 -13.92 5.77 1.90
C THR A 106 -12.55 6.39 2.13
N SER A 107 -11.58 6.11 1.25
CA SER A 107 -10.29 6.81 1.23
C SER A 107 -10.49 8.31 1.03
N PHE A 108 -11.37 8.69 0.11
CA PHE A 108 -11.68 10.08 -0.18
C PHE A 108 -12.35 10.80 1.00
N LEU A 109 -13.30 10.15 1.68
CA LEU A 109 -13.98 10.72 2.85
C LEU A 109 -13.05 10.93 4.06
N GLY A 110 -11.99 10.13 4.18
CA GLY A 110 -11.02 10.21 5.28
C GLY A 110 -10.09 11.43 5.24
N GLU A 111 -10.15 12.26 4.20
CA GLU A 111 -9.34 13.47 4.04
C GLU A 111 -10.21 14.73 4.23
N HIS A 112 -10.23 15.27 5.45
CA HIS A 112 -11.32 16.14 5.94
C HIS A 112 -11.32 17.64 5.55
N CYS A 113 -10.46 18.15 4.67
CA CYS A 113 -10.49 19.60 4.33
C CYS A 113 -10.09 19.84 2.88
N LEU A 114 -11.07 19.90 1.97
CA LEU A 114 -10.78 20.16 0.56
C LEU A 114 -11.70 21.24 0.00
N THR A 115 -11.07 22.17 -0.70
CA THR A 115 -11.73 23.23 -1.46
C THR A 115 -12.42 22.66 -2.71
N LEU A 116 -13.43 23.36 -3.23
CA LEU A 116 -14.25 22.89 -4.35
C LEU A 116 -13.45 22.64 -5.65
N GLU A 117 -12.35 23.36 -5.84
CA GLU A 117 -11.43 23.17 -6.96
C GLU A 117 -10.61 21.86 -6.81
N GLU A 118 -10.20 21.53 -5.58
CA GLU A 118 -9.53 20.27 -5.29
C GLU A 118 -10.46 19.07 -5.47
N LEU A 119 -11.76 19.22 -5.21
CA LEU A 119 -12.76 18.18 -5.47
C LEU A 119 -12.77 17.77 -6.95
N TRP A 120 -12.72 18.74 -7.88
CA TRP A 120 -12.74 18.44 -9.31
C TRP A 120 -11.49 17.72 -9.78
N ARG A 121 -10.30 18.17 -9.35
CA ARG A 121 -9.04 17.48 -9.65
C ARG A 121 -9.01 16.07 -9.07
N ARG A 122 -9.63 15.87 -7.90
CA ARG A 122 -9.72 14.58 -7.22
C ARG A 122 -10.71 13.61 -7.86
N LYS A 123 -11.76 14.06 -8.55
CA LYS A 123 -12.67 13.14 -9.27
C LYS A 123 -11.94 12.26 -10.27
N LEU A 124 -10.96 12.83 -10.98
CA LEU A 124 -10.18 12.09 -11.98
C LEU A 124 -9.20 11.10 -11.32
N ILE A 125 -8.66 11.46 -10.15
CA ILE A 125 -7.85 10.56 -9.32
C ILE A 125 -8.69 9.40 -8.78
N LEU A 126 -9.90 9.71 -8.28
CA LEU A 126 -10.86 8.73 -7.77
C LEU A 126 -11.20 7.68 -8.83
N GLY A 127 -11.55 8.12 -10.04
CA GLY A 127 -11.85 7.21 -11.14
C GLY A 127 -10.64 6.36 -11.54
N HIS A 128 -9.45 6.94 -11.56
CA HIS A 128 -8.21 6.24 -11.87
C HIS A 128 -7.85 5.18 -10.83
N ASP A 129 -7.91 5.49 -9.53
CA ASP A 129 -7.56 4.53 -8.47
C ASP A 129 -8.55 3.37 -8.41
N TRP A 130 -9.84 3.65 -8.64
CA TRP A 130 -10.86 2.63 -8.83
C TRP A 130 -10.53 1.71 -10.00
N ALA A 131 -10.15 2.30 -11.15
CA ALA A 131 -9.81 1.57 -12.35
C ALA A 131 -8.56 0.70 -12.18
N ILE A 132 -7.51 1.19 -11.52
CA ILE A 132 -6.31 0.38 -11.21
C ILE A 132 -6.68 -0.81 -10.33
N GLY A 133 -7.40 -0.59 -9.23
CA GLY A 133 -7.81 -1.66 -8.32
C GLY A 133 -8.64 -2.73 -9.02
N LEU A 134 -9.54 -2.31 -9.91
CA LEU A 134 -10.37 -3.19 -10.71
C LEU A 134 -9.57 -3.97 -11.75
N LEU A 135 -8.68 -3.32 -12.51
CA LEU A 135 -7.87 -4.00 -13.53
C LEU A 135 -6.85 -4.96 -12.91
N ALA A 136 -6.28 -4.64 -11.75
CA ALA A 136 -5.44 -5.56 -11.01
C ALA A 136 -6.23 -6.80 -10.56
N GLY A 137 -7.42 -6.59 -9.97
CA GLY A 137 -8.31 -7.65 -9.50
C GLY A 137 -8.99 -8.46 -10.61
N PHE A 138 -8.96 -7.99 -11.85
CA PHE A 138 -9.61 -8.66 -12.98
C PHE A 138 -9.02 -10.04 -13.27
N CYS A 139 -7.69 -10.16 -13.19
CA CYS A 139 -7.00 -11.43 -13.44
C CYS A 139 -7.51 -12.57 -12.52
N PRO A 140 -7.51 -12.44 -11.18
CA PRO A 140 -8.07 -13.49 -10.33
C PRO A 140 -9.56 -13.74 -10.57
N ALA A 141 -10.35 -12.70 -10.88
CA ALA A 141 -11.79 -12.84 -11.15
C ALA A 141 -12.10 -13.69 -12.39
N ILE A 142 -11.27 -13.61 -13.45
CA ILE A 142 -11.44 -14.41 -14.67
C ILE A 142 -10.81 -15.80 -14.57
N LEU A 143 -9.63 -15.88 -13.96
CA LEU A 143 -8.90 -17.14 -13.90
C LEU A 143 -9.63 -18.18 -13.05
N MET A 144 -10.34 -17.76 -12.00
CA MET A 144 -11.03 -18.68 -11.10
C MET A 144 -12.12 -19.52 -11.82
N PRO A 145 -13.07 -18.92 -12.59
CA PRO A 145 -13.98 -19.68 -13.46
C PRO A 145 -13.27 -20.56 -14.50
N LEU A 146 -12.18 -20.06 -15.10
CA LEU A 146 -11.45 -20.77 -16.16
C LEU A 146 -10.85 -22.09 -15.67
N PHE A 147 -10.36 -22.11 -14.43
CA PHE A 147 -9.83 -23.33 -13.82
C PHE A 147 -10.92 -24.28 -13.31
N SER A 148 -12.17 -23.80 -13.14
CA SER A 148 -13.29 -24.59 -12.63
C SER A 148 -12.97 -25.33 -11.32
N VAL A 149 -12.09 -24.78 -10.50
CA VAL A 149 -11.70 -25.34 -9.19
C VAL A 149 -12.61 -24.73 -8.13
N GLU A 150 -13.09 -25.54 -7.20
CA GLU A 150 -13.81 -25.01 -6.04
C GLU A 150 -12.82 -24.49 -4.98
N LEU A 151 -13.13 -23.32 -4.39
CA LEU A 151 -12.37 -22.76 -3.26
C LEU A 151 -12.64 -23.54 -1.97
N THR A 152 -12.15 -24.79 -1.89
CA THR A 152 -12.22 -25.63 -0.69
C THR A 152 -10.84 -26.14 -0.28
N LEU A 153 -10.63 -26.40 1.01
CA LEU A 153 -9.34 -26.89 1.53
C LEU A 153 -8.90 -28.21 0.90
N SER A 154 -9.84 -29.05 0.46
CA SER A 154 -9.56 -30.33 -0.20
C SER A 154 -8.78 -30.15 -1.51
N PHE A 155 -8.98 -29.03 -2.21
CA PHE A 155 -8.29 -28.72 -3.47
C PHE A 155 -7.11 -27.75 -3.27
N LEU A 156 -6.72 -27.42 -2.05
CA LEU A 156 -5.65 -26.45 -1.79
C LEU A 156 -4.33 -26.75 -2.55
N PRO A 157 -3.83 -28.01 -2.62
CA PRO A 157 -2.62 -28.30 -3.38
C PRO A 157 -2.78 -28.05 -4.88
N LEU A 158 -3.95 -28.37 -5.44
CA LEU A 158 -4.29 -28.13 -6.85
C LEU A 158 -4.47 -26.63 -7.13
N LEU A 159 -4.99 -25.89 -6.14
CA LEU A 159 -5.23 -24.45 -6.23
C LEU A 159 -3.94 -23.63 -6.10
N LEU A 160 -2.83 -24.22 -5.61
CA LEU A 160 -1.57 -23.52 -5.37
C LEU A 160 -0.96 -22.94 -6.65
N ALA A 161 -0.93 -23.72 -7.74
CA ALA A 161 -0.40 -23.29 -9.03
C ALA A 161 -1.22 -22.15 -9.67
N PRO A 162 -2.55 -22.27 -9.87
CA PRO A 162 -3.35 -21.18 -10.40
C PRO A 162 -3.37 -19.97 -9.44
N PHE A 163 -3.34 -20.20 -8.12
CA PHE A 163 -3.22 -19.13 -7.15
C PHE A 163 -1.93 -18.34 -7.30
N PHE A 164 -0.78 -19.01 -7.41
CA PHE A 164 0.49 -18.33 -7.60
C PHE A 164 0.50 -17.48 -8.88
N LEU A 165 -0.09 -17.99 -9.95
CA LEU A 165 -0.27 -17.23 -11.20
C LEU A 165 -1.19 -16.02 -11.01
N MET A 166 -2.34 -16.19 -10.36
CA MET A 166 -3.28 -15.11 -10.06
C MET A 166 -2.65 -14.03 -9.17
N MET A 167 -1.87 -14.44 -8.19
CA MET A 167 -1.15 -13.57 -7.26
C MET A 167 -0.07 -12.77 -7.99
N LEU A 168 0.74 -13.40 -8.85
CA LEU A 168 1.71 -12.71 -9.69
C LEU A 168 1.03 -11.72 -10.64
N ALA A 169 -0.02 -12.16 -11.34
CA ALA A 169 -0.76 -11.30 -12.26
C ALA A 169 -1.32 -10.07 -11.54
N TYR A 170 -2.03 -10.26 -10.43
CA TYR A 170 -2.58 -9.17 -9.62
C TYR A 170 -1.50 -8.19 -9.16
N SER A 171 -0.42 -8.72 -8.59
CA SER A 171 0.70 -7.95 -8.06
C SER A 171 1.40 -7.12 -9.14
N TYR A 172 1.83 -7.75 -10.24
CA TYR A 172 2.55 -7.05 -11.30
C TYR A 172 1.65 -6.09 -12.07
N THR A 173 0.39 -6.44 -12.34
CA THR A 173 -0.54 -5.53 -13.05
C THR A 173 -0.82 -4.28 -12.22
N GLY A 174 -1.11 -4.43 -10.92
CA GLY A 174 -1.36 -3.28 -10.05
C GLY A 174 -0.15 -2.36 -9.96
N VAL A 175 1.02 -2.91 -9.66
CA VAL A 175 2.27 -2.14 -9.53
C VAL A 175 2.69 -1.52 -10.86
N ALA A 176 2.53 -2.23 -11.98
CA ALA A 176 2.90 -1.71 -13.30
C ALA A 176 2.00 -0.55 -13.73
N LEU A 177 0.70 -0.59 -13.45
CA LEU A 177 -0.20 0.52 -13.75
C LEU A 177 0.15 1.77 -12.93
N ILE A 178 0.49 1.59 -11.64
CA ILE A 178 0.93 2.70 -10.78
C ILE A 178 2.27 3.26 -11.29
N ALA A 179 3.26 2.41 -11.54
CA ALA A 179 4.57 2.83 -12.04
C ALA A 179 4.47 3.51 -13.43
N LEU A 180 3.57 3.04 -14.30
CA LEU A 180 3.30 3.68 -15.59
C LEU A 180 2.71 5.08 -15.41
N ASN A 181 1.76 5.23 -14.50
CA ASN A 181 1.17 6.53 -14.17
C ASN A 181 2.22 7.49 -13.60
N VAL A 182 3.08 7.04 -12.68
CA VAL A 182 4.18 7.83 -12.12
C VAL A 182 5.21 8.20 -13.20
N SER A 183 5.57 7.26 -14.08
CA SER A 183 6.49 7.49 -15.20
C SER A 183 5.98 8.56 -16.16
N VAL A 184 4.70 8.53 -16.53
CA VAL A 184 4.10 9.58 -17.39
C VAL A 184 4.02 10.93 -16.66
N ALA A 185 3.67 10.94 -15.38
CA ALA A 185 3.55 12.17 -14.60
C ALA A 185 4.91 12.86 -14.36
N THR A 186 5.97 12.09 -14.11
CA THR A 186 7.33 12.59 -13.84
C THR A 186 8.21 12.71 -15.08
N LYS A 187 7.74 12.20 -16.24
CA LYS A 187 8.50 12.09 -17.49
C LYS A 187 9.79 11.27 -17.38
N THR A 188 9.88 10.41 -16.39
CA THR A 188 11.00 9.48 -16.21
C THR A 188 10.70 8.16 -16.90
N SER A 189 11.73 7.37 -17.20
CA SER A 189 11.51 6.08 -17.87
C SER A 189 10.78 5.09 -16.95
N PHE A 190 9.85 4.31 -17.50
CA PHE A 190 9.11 3.30 -16.74
C PHE A 190 10.05 2.32 -16.01
N SER A 191 11.11 1.88 -16.69
CA SER A 191 12.11 0.98 -16.11
C SER A 191 12.82 1.58 -14.90
N GLN A 192 13.09 2.89 -14.92
CA GLN A 192 13.73 3.58 -13.82
C GLN A 192 12.76 3.70 -12.64
N VAL A 193 11.53 4.16 -12.85
CA VAL A 193 10.50 4.24 -11.80
C VAL A 193 10.24 2.88 -11.17
N TRP A 194 10.12 1.84 -12.00
CA TRP A 194 9.91 0.48 -11.53
C TRP A 194 11.03 0.02 -10.58
N HIS A 195 12.28 0.21 -10.98
CA HIS A 195 13.43 -0.25 -10.20
C HIS A 195 13.69 0.62 -8.97
N ASP A 196 13.50 1.93 -9.08
CA ASP A 196 13.86 2.89 -8.02
C ASP A 196 12.78 2.98 -6.94
N GLU A 197 11.50 2.89 -7.30
CA GLU A 197 10.39 3.09 -6.35
C GLU A 197 9.60 1.82 -6.04
N PHE A 198 9.50 0.88 -6.98
CA PHE A 198 8.53 -0.22 -6.90
C PHE A 198 9.13 -1.63 -6.90
N TYR A 199 10.45 -1.80 -6.86
CA TYR A 199 11.10 -3.11 -6.97
C TYR A 199 10.60 -4.13 -5.94
N ASP A 200 10.39 -3.71 -4.70
CA ASP A 200 9.93 -4.58 -3.61
C ASP A 200 8.39 -4.64 -3.48
N ALA A 201 7.67 -3.75 -4.16
CA ALA A 201 6.22 -3.66 -4.03
C ALA A 201 5.51 -4.97 -4.42
N PRO A 202 5.88 -5.66 -5.52
CA PRO A 202 5.23 -6.92 -5.88
C PRO A 202 5.21 -7.95 -4.75
N VAL A 203 6.31 -8.12 -4.02
CA VAL A 203 6.41 -9.10 -2.93
C VAL A 203 5.39 -8.80 -1.82
N GLN A 204 5.19 -7.52 -1.51
CA GLN A 204 4.20 -7.09 -0.51
C GLN A 204 2.77 -7.34 -0.99
N TYR A 205 2.48 -7.08 -2.27
CA TYR A 205 1.18 -7.37 -2.88
C TYR A 205 0.90 -8.88 -2.92
N MET A 206 1.92 -9.70 -3.20
CA MET A 206 1.80 -11.17 -3.13
C MET A 206 1.38 -11.62 -1.72
N LEU A 207 2.00 -11.08 -0.67
CA LEU A 207 1.60 -11.39 0.70
C LEU A 207 0.15 -10.99 1.00
N MET A 208 -0.30 -9.82 0.51
CA MET A 208 -1.69 -9.39 0.69
C MET A 208 -2.67 -10.26 -0.09
N SER A 209 -2.32 -10.71 -1.30
CA SER A 209 -3.11 -11.68 -2.06
C SER A 209 -3.22 -13.01 -1.33
N LEU A 210 -2.17 -13.46 -0.63
CA LEU A 210 -2.24 -14.66 0.23
C LEU A 210 -3.23 -14.48 1.38
N ILE A 211 -3.22 -13.33 2.05
CA ILE A 211 -4.23 -13.00 3.07
C ILE A 211 -5.63 -13.00 2.46
N GLY A 212 -5.80 -12.38 1.28
CA GLY A 212 -7.06 -12.36 0.53
C GLY A 212 -7.57 -13.76 0.17
N LEU A 213 -6.67 -14.66 -0.25
CA LEU A 213 -7.01 -16.06 -0.49
C LEU A 213 -7.48 -16.75 0.80
N CYS A 214 -6.74 -16.61 1.90
CA CYS A 214 -7.13 -17.20 3.16
C CYS A 214 -8.51 -16.73 3.61
N LEU A 215 -8.80 -15.43 3.45
CA LEU A 215 -10.12 -14.86 3.75
C LEU A 215 -11.21 -15.43 2.84
N ALA A 216 -10.93 -15.60 1.54
CA ALA A 216 -11.86 -16.23 0.61
C ALA A 216 -12.16 -17.68 0.99
N VAL A 217 -11.13 -18.48 1.31
CA VAL A 217 -11.29 -19.88 1.75
C VAL A 217 -12.07 -19.97 3.07
N VAL A 218 -11.81 -19.08 4.04
CA VAL A 218 -12.57 -19.04 5.29
C VAL A 218 -14.04 -18.74 5.03
N TYR A 219 -14.34 -17.78 4.15
CA TYR A 219 -15.73 -17.45 3.80
C TYR A 219 -16.44 -18.64 3.15
N THR A 220 -15.80 -19.34 2.20
CA THR A 220 -16.44 -20.49 1.54
C THR A 220 -16.69 -21.65 2.50
N MET A 221 -15.85 -21.83 3.53
CA MET A 221 -16.00 -22.92 4.49
C MET A 221 -16.93 -22.63 5.66
N PHE A 222 -16.85 -21.42 6.21
CA PHE A 222 -17.50 -21.06 7.48
C PHE A 222 -18.54 -19.95 7.32
N GLY A 223 -18.74 -19.49 6.08
CA GLY A 223 -19.64 -18.39 5.75
C GLY A 223 -19.20 -17.06 6.38
N LEU A 224 -20.20 -16.19 6.56
CA LEU A 224 -20.03 -14.84 7.07
C LEU A 224 -19.47 -14.81 8.50
N THR A 225 -19.87 -15.74 9.36
CA THR A 225 -19.40 -15.82 10.75
C THR A 225 -17.90 -16.09 10.83
N GLY A 226 -17.41 -17.11 10.12
CA GLY A 226 -15.97 -17.42 10.11
C GLY A 226 -15.15 -16.30 9.46
N PHE A 227 -15.69 -15.65 8.43
CA PHE A 227 -15.04 -14.52 7.79
C PHE A 227 -14.79 -13.36 8.77
N PHE A 228 -15.80 -12.92 9.54
CA PHE A 228 -15.61 -11.86 10.54
C PHE A 228 -14.67 -12.27 11.68
N LEU A 229 -14.75 -13.52 12.14
CA LEU A 229 -13.85 -14.04 13.16
C LEU A 229 -12.39 -14.07 12.68
N ALA A 230 -12.13 -14.40 11.42
CA ALA A 230 -10.78 -14.44 10.86
C ALA A 230 -10.14 -13.06 10.70
N VAL A 231 -10.94 -12.01 10.51
CA VAL A 231 -10.41 -10.64 10.36
C VAL A 231 -10.23 -9.96 11.72
N LEU A 232 -10.95 -10.40 12.76
CA LEU A 232 -10.88 -9.82 14.10
C LEU A 232 -9.44 -9.70 14.66
N PRO A 233 -8.55 -10.72 14.56
CA PRO A 233 -7.16 -10.59 15.01
C PRO A 233 -6.39 -9.48 14.30
N ILE A 234 -6.66 -9.24 13.02
CA ILE A 234 -6.00 -8.17 12.23
C ILE A 234 -6.37 -6.80 12.81
N PHE A 235 -7.64 -6.59 13.16
CA PHE A 235 -8.07 -5.36 13.82
C PHE A 235 -7.50 -5.21 15.24
N VAL A 236 -7.51 -6.28 16.04
CA VAL A 236 -6.96 -6.26 17.40
C VAL A 236 -5.47 -5.92 17.37
N LEU A 237 -4.71 -6.52 16.47
CA LEU A 237 -3.28 -6.22 16.29
C LEU A 237 -3.06 -4.76 15.90
N ARG A 238 -3.88 -4.20 15.00
CA ARG A 238 -3.76 -2.78 14.63
C ARG A 238 -4.02 -1.87 15.82
N LEU A 239 -5.14 -2.07 16.51
CA LEU A 239 -5.53 -1.21 17.63
C LEU A 239 -4.46 -1.26 18.73
N GLY A 240 -3.77 -2.39 18.89
CA GLY A 240 -2.63 -2.51 19.78
C GLY A 240 -1.33 -1.83 19.30
N GLN A 241 -1.14 -1.66 17.98
CA GLN A 241 0.08 -1.08 17.41
C GLN A 241 0.10 0.45 17.37
N GLU A 242 -1.05 1.13 17.35
CA GLU A 242 -1.10 2.60 17.26
C GLU A 242 -0.26 3.30 18.35
N PRO A 243 -0.34 2.93 19.64
CA PRO A 243 0.46 3.57 20.67
C PRO A 243 1.97 3.37 20.47
N ALA A 244 2.37 2.22 19.94
CA ALA A 244 3.78 1.91 19.69
C ALA A 244 4.34 2.75 18.53
N ILE A 245 3.58 2.88 17.44
CA ILE A 245 3.97 3.69 16.27
C ILE A 245 4.06 5.17 16.65
N VAL A 246 3.10 5.69 17.42
CA VAL A 246 3.13 7.08 17.89
C VAL A 246 4.38 7.35 18.74
N LYS A 247 4.74 6.43 19.65
CA LYS A 247 5.95 6.54 20.46
C LYS A 247 7.22 6.51 19.60
N MET A 248 7.31 5.61 18.63
CA MET A 248 8.47 5.53 17.73
C MET A 248 8.63 6.82 16.91
N MET A 249 7.55 7.38 16.36
CA MET A 249 7.61 8.66 15.64
C MET A 249 8.06 9.82 16.52
N GLN A 250 7.68 9.84 17.81
CA GLN A 250 8.14 10.85 18.74
C GLN A 250 9.66 10.73 19.00
N VAL A 251 10.17 9.51 19.17
CA VAL A 251 11.61 9.24 19.34
C VAL A 251 12.39 9.67 18.11
N GLU A 252 11.90 9.36 16.90
CA GLU A 252 12.56 9.75 15.65
C GLU A 252 12.56 11.27 15.43
N ARG A 253 11.45 11.95 15.73
CA ARG A 253 11.41 13.43 15.68
C ARG A 253 12.37 14.06 16.68
N LEU A 254 12.45 13.49 17.89
CA LEU A 254 13.38 13.97 18.92
C LEU A 254 14.83 13.76 18.49
N SER A 255 15.17 12.58 17.94
CA SER A 255 16.53 12.30 17.46
C SER A 255 16.90 13.19 16.27
N ALA A 256 15.97 13.44 15.34
CA ALA A 256 16.17 14.38 14.24
C ALA A 256 16.38 15.81 14.74
N PHE A 257 15.58 16.28 15.70
CA PHE A 257 15.71 17.59 16.31
C PHE A 257 17.06 17.76 17.03
N LEU A 258 17.47 16.78 17.85
CA LEU A 258 18.77 16.76 18.53
C LEU A 258 19.92 16.72 17.53
N GLY A 259 19.79 15.92 16.47
CA GLY A 259 20.77 15.85 15.37
C GLY A 259 20.91 17.17 14.62
N GLN A 260 19.84 17.95 14.49
CA GLN A 260 19.88 19.30 13.91
C GLN A 260 20.53 20.31 14.88
N GLN A 261 20.16 20.28 16.16
CA GLN A 261 20.74 21.14 17.21
C GLN A 261 22.24 20.91 17.39
N LEU A 262 22.68 19.65 17.38
CA LEU A 262 24.10 19.27 17.46
C LEU A 262 24.90 19.80 16.25
N ARG A 263 24.29 19.88 15.06
CA ARG A 263 24.94 20.47 13.89
C ARG A 263 24.98 22.00 13.95
N SER A 264 24.04 22.64 14.63
CA SER A 264 23.90 24.09 14.58
C SER A 264 24.62 24.86 15.68
N THR A 265 24.82 24.33 16.91
CA THR A 265 25.12 25.27 18.02
C THR A 265 25.95 24.80 19.24
N MET A 266 26.17 23.52 19.57
CA MET A 266 26.77 23.20 20.89
C MET A 266 28.16 22.55 20.89
N PRO A 267 29.08 22.98 21.80
CA PRO A 267 30.16 22.13 22.24
C PRO A 267 29.59 20.86 22.89
N ILE A 268 30.20 19.73 22.58
CA ILE A 268 29.74 18.35 22.84
C ILE A 268 29.42 17.99 24.32
N PRO A 269 29.96 18.62 25.39
CA PRO A 269 29.76 18.07 26.74
C PRO A 269 28.33 18.18 27.31
N VAL A 270 27.50 19.15 26.88
CA VAL A 270 26.19 19.41 27.53
C VAL A 270 25.08 18.44 27.09
N VAL A 271 25.18 17.88 25.88
CA VAL A 271 24.14 16.98 25.34
C VAL A 271 24.13 15.61 26.03
N HIS A 272 25.27 15.19 26.58
CA HIS A 272 25.40 13.87 27.21
C HIS A 272 24.62 13.76 28.54
N GLU A 273 24.42 14.87 29.24
CA GLU A 273 23.76 14.92 30.55
C GLU A 273 22.23 14.90 30.44
N GLN A 274 21.65 15.63 29.47
CA GLN A 274 20.20 15.64 29.24
C GLN A 274 19.65 14.32 28.68
N LEU A 275 20.43 13.62 27.87
CA LEU A 275 20.06 12.28 27.38
C LEU A 275 20.04 11.26 28.53
N HIS A 276 20.96 11.38 29.49
CA HIS A 276 21.04 10.47 30.62
C HIS A 276 19.85 10.64 31.59
N GLU A 277 19.39 11.88 31.84
CA GLU A 277 18.21 12.15 32.67
C GLU A 277 16.90 11.69 32.02
N THR A 278 16.73 11.92 30.72
CA THR A 278 15.48 11.57 30.02
C THR A 278 15.32 10.05 29.87
N VAL A 279 16.43 9.33 29.70
CA VAL A 279 16.46 7.87 29.58
C VAL A 279 16.17 7.17 30.90
N HIS A 280 16.63 7.69 32.04
CA HIS A 280 16.37 7.05 33.34
C HIS A 280 14.90 7.14 33.79
N GLY A 281 14.11 8.06 33.23
CA GLY A 281 12.67 8.18 33.54
C GLY A 281 11.76 7.26 32.73
N THR A 282 12.24 6.66 31.64
CA THR A 282 11.42 5.79 30.77
C THR A 282 11.99 4.38 30.72
N SER A 283 11.25 3.42 31.26
CA SER A 283 11.58 2.00 31.30
C SER A 283 11.53 1.38 29.89
N ILE A 284 12.53 1.69 29.05
CA ILE A 284 12.73 1.04 27.75
C ILE A 284 14.19 0.54 27.62
N PRO A 285 14.59 -0.46 28.42
CA PRO A 285 15.95 -1.01 28.38
C PRO A 285 16.31 -1.67 27.04
N ALA A 286 15.32 -2.19 26.28
CA ALA A 286 15.59 -2.90 25.02
C ALA A 286 15.90 -1.98 23.82
N LEU A 287 15.39 -0.74 23.80
CA LEU A 287 15.75 0.22 22.75
C LEU A 287 17.13 0.84 23.00
N LEU A 288 17.57 0.90 24.26
CA LEU A 288 18.88 1.42 24.63
C LEU A 288 20.04 0.54 24.15
N GLU A 289 19.90 -0.80 24.18
CA GLU A 289 20.95 -1.70 23.71
C GLU A 289 21.20 -1.56 22.20
N VAL A 290 20.14 -1.39 21.41
CA VAL A 290 20.23 -1.22 19.95
C VAL A 290 20.90 0.10 19.60
N ASP A 291 20.58 1.18 20.32
CA ASP A 291 21.17 2.50 20.07
C ASP A 291 22.63 2.56 20.55
N LYS A 292 22.96 1.89 21.66
CA LYS A 292 24.33 1.81 22.18
C LYS A 292 25.28 1.15 21.17
N ALA A 293 24.87 0.05 20.55
CA ALA A 293 25.66 -0.62 19.50
C ALA A 293 25.80 0.21 18.21
N ARG A 294 24.85 1.10 17.93
CA ARG A 294 24.89 2.01 16.76
C ARG A 294 25.79 3.22 17.03
N ILE A 295 25.72 3.76 18.24
CA ILE A 295 26.59 4.83 18.73
C ILE A 295 28.05 4.35 18.81
N GLU A 296 28.31 3.16 19.36
CA GLU A 296 29.66 2.58 19.39
C GLU A 296 30.25 2.41 17.99
N ARG A 297 29.48 1.90 17.02
CA ARG A 297 29.93 1.81 15.62
C ARG A 297 30.26 3.17 15.01
N TYR A 298 29.48 4.20 15.32
CA TYR A 298 29.73 5.55 14.83
C TYR A 298 30.98 6.17 15.45
N LEU A 299 31.20 5.94 16.75
CA LEU A 299 32.40 6.39 17.46
C LEU A 299 33.66 5.69 16.92
N THR A 300 33.62 4.38 16.72
CA THR A 300 34.75 3.63 16.12
C THR A 300 35.08 4.09 14.71
N PHE A 301 34.06 4.35 13.87
CA PHE A 301 34.25 4.89 12.52
C PHE A 301 34.87 6.29 12.56
N ARG A 302 34.41 7.16 13.47
CA ARG A 302 34.95 8.50 13.63
C ARG A 302 36.41 8.50 14.08
N ASP A 303 36.78 7.62 15.01
CA ASP A 303 38.17 7.52 15.47
C ASP A 303 39.09 7.01 14.35
N GLN A 304 38.64 6.06 13.53
CA GLN A 304 39.39 5.61 12.35
C GLN A 304 39.63 6.73 11.33
N VAL A 305 38.64 7.60 11.10
CA VAL A 305 38.78 8.77 10.20
C VAL A 305 39.68 9.85 10.79
N ARG A 306 39.85 9.91 12.11
CA ARG A 306 40.70 10.92 12.77
C ARG A 306 42.16 10.49 12.87
N THR A 307 42.43 9.18 12.89
CA THR A 307 43.79 8.62 13.01
C THR A 307 44.43 8.21 11.67
N GLY A 308 43.67 8.24 10.56
CA GLY A 308 44.16 8.04 9.20
C GLY A 308 44.25 9.36 8.44
#